data_AF-A0A2P6W9Y3-F1
#
_entry.id   AF-A0A2P6W9Y3-F1
#
_cell.length_a   1.000
_cell.length_b   1.000
_cell.length_c   1.000
_cell.angle_alpha   90.00
_cell.angle_beta   90.00
_cell.angle_gamma   90.00
#
_symmetry.space_group_name_H-M   'P 1'
#
loop_
_entity.id
_entity.type
_entity.pdbx_description
1 polymer ?
#
loop_
_entity_poly.entity_id
_entity_poly.type
_entity_poly.pdbx_seq_one_letter_code
_entity_poly.pdbx_strand_id
1 'polypeptide(L)' 'FDNAGTERDMENLEREVLEAIEDLDEGDGADYSEIVDGIDEPEDKLEDTINSLLSDGTCYEPQPGKIKKL' A
#
# COMPACT_ATOMS: atom_id res chain seq x y z
N PHE A 1 -5.51 -26.94 5.55
CA PHE A 1 -5.11 -25.54 5.74
C PHE A 1 -4.75 -25.04 4.36
N ASP A 2 -5.68 -24.38 3.69
CA ASP A 2 -5.48 -23.82 2.35
C ASP A 2 -4.59 -22.58 2.47
N ASN A 3 -3.27 -22.79 2.48
CA ASN A 3 -2.28 -21.70 2.53
C ASN A 3 -2.23 -20.88 1.23
N ALA A 4 -2.75 -21.45 0.13
CA ALA A 4 -2.69 -20.87 -1.20
C ALA A 4 -3.75 -19.78 -1.47
N GLY A 5 -4.78 -19.65 -0.62
CA GLY A 5 -5.75 -18.55 -0.71
C GLY A 5 -5.15 -17.25 -0.19
N THR A 6 -4.61 -17.29 1.02
CA THR A 6 -4.03 -16.14 1.72
C THR A 6 -2.82 -15.51 1.02
N GLU A 7 -1.94 -16.30 0.39
CA GLU A 7 -0.78 -15.75 -0.32
C GLU A 7 -1.18 -14.99 -1.59
N ARG A 8 -2.18 -15.49 -2.33
CA ARG A 8 -2.68 -14.81 -3.53
C ARG A 8 -3.46 -13.55 -3.19
N ASP A 9 -4.23 -13.59 -2.11
CA ASP A 9 -4.98 -12.44 -1.64
C ASP A 9 -4.03 -11.32 -1.19
N MET A 10 -2.91 -11.67 -0.56
CA MET A 10 -1.87 -10.72 -0.16
C MET A 10 -1.11 -10.13 -1.37
N GLU A 11 -0.74 -10.96 -2.36
CA GLU A 11 -0.11 -10.47 -3.60
C GLU A 11 -1.04 -9.53 -4.40
N ASN A 12 -2.35 -9.75 -4.36
CA ASN A 12 -3.32 -8.86 -4.99
C ASN A 12 -3.44 -7.54 -4.23
N LEU A 13 -3.49 -7.59 -2.89
CA LEU A 13 -3.56 -6.40 -2.05
C LEU A 13 -2.33 -5.51 -2.22
N GLU A 14 -1.13 -6.08 -2.25
CA GLU A 14 0.11 -5.33 -2.51
C GLU A 14 0.05 -4.57 -3.84
N ARG A 15 -0.50 -5.20 -4.89
CA ARG A 15 -0.66 -4.55 -6.19
C ARG A 15 -1.68 -3.42 -6.16
N GLU A 16 -2.84 -3.64 -5.53
CA GLU A 16 -3.86 -2.61 -5.38
C GLU A 16 -3.34 -1.41 -4.61
N VAL A 17 -2.57 -1.63 -3.53
CA VAL A 17 -1.92 -0.56 -2.77
C VAL A 17 -0.91 0.20 -3.63
N LEU A 18 -0.08 -0.50 -4.40
CA LEU A 18 0.91 0.15 -5.29
C LEU A 18 0.23 0.96 -6.41
N GLU A 19 -0.83 0.44 -7.00
CA GLU A 19 -1.62 1.15 -8.02
C GLU A 19 -2.26 2.40 -7.42
N ALA A 20 -2.85 2.31 -6.23
CA ALA A 20 -3.42 3.46 -5.53
C ALA A 20 -2.35 4.53 -5.22
N ILE A 21 -1.15 4.13 -4.78
CA ILE A 21 -0.04 5.06 -4.54
C ILE A 21 0.36 5.79 -5.83
N GLU A 22 0.48 5.07 -6.95
CA GLU A 22 0.84 5.67 -8.24
C GLU A 22 -0.24 6.62 -8.77
N ASP A 23 -1.51 6.25 -8.63
CA ASP A 23 -2.64 7.04 -9.11
C ASP A 23 -2.87 8.33 -8.29
N LEU A 24 -2.58 8.29 -6.98
CA LEU A 24 -2.72 9.41 -6.05
C LEU A 24 -1.45 10.28 -5.95
N ASP A 25 -0.31 9.85 -6.49
CA ASP A 25 0.94 10.63 -6.44
C ASP A 25 0.93 11.80 -7.42
N GLU A 26 0.60 13.00 -6.92
CA GLU A 26 0.65 14.25 -7.69
C GLU A 26 2.06 14.85 -7.84
N GLY A 27 3.11 14.15 -7.39
CA GLY A 27 4.51 14.59 -7.46
C GLY A 27 5.23 14.56 -6.10
N ASP A 28 4.49 14.70 -5.01
CA ASP A 28 5.01 14.75 -3.63
C ASP A 28 4.70 13.48 -2.80
N GLY A 29 4.14 12.45 -3.43
CA GLY A 29 3.64 11.23 -2.79
C GLY A 29 2.14 11.27 -2.52
N ALA A 30 1.54 10.09 -2.45
CA ALA A 30 0.13 9.87 -2.14
C ALA A 30 -0.13 10.00 -0.63
N ASP A 31 -1.25 10.60 -0.24
CA ASP A 31 -1.66 10.67 1.17
C ASP A 31 -2.06 9.28 1.68
N TYR A 32 -1.50 8.86 2.83
CA TYR A 32 -1.86 7.60 3.49
C TYR A 32 -3.38 7.45 3.68
N SER A 33 -4.06 8.51 4.13
CA SER A 33 -5.51 8.48 4.33
C SER A 33 -6.27 8.26 3.03
N GLU A 34 -5.80 8.82 1.91
CA GLU A 34 -6.46 8.65 0.61
C GLU A 34 -6.23 7.24 0.03
N ILE A 35 -5.05 6.65 0.28
CA ILE A 35 -4.78 5.26 -0.10
C ILE A 35 -5.72 4.32 0.66
N VAL A 36 -5.84 4.49 1.98
CA VAL A 36 -6.70 3.65 2.82
C VAL A 36 -8.18 3.84 2.49
N ASP A 37 -8.63 5.08 2.25
CA ASP A 37 -10.00 5.36 1.86
C ASP A 37 -10.33 4.85 0.43
N GLY A 38 -9.30 4.63 -0.40
CA GLY A 38 -9.43 4.21 -1.80
C GLY A 38 -9.60 2.70 -2.02
N ILE A 39 -9.34 1.88 -1.00
CA ILE A 39 -9.33 0.41 -1.11
C ILE A 39 -10.34 -0.18 -0.12
N ASP A 40 -11.22 -1.07 -0.59
CA ASP A 40 -12.25 -1.73 0.23
C ASP A 40 -11.67 -2.93 1.03
N GLU A 41 -10.65 -2.66 1.84
CA GLU A 41 -10.04 -3.63 2.74
C GLU A 41 -9.90 -3.04 4.16
N PRO A 42 -9.76 -3.89 5.19
CA PRO A 42 -9.51 -3.43 6.55
C PRO A 42 -8.24 -2.57 6.65
N GLU A 43 -8.35 -1.44 7.35
CA GLU A 43 -7.24 -0.49 7.56
C GLU A 43 -6.01 -1.15 8.17
N ASP A 44 -6.17 -2.10 9.10
CA ASP A 44 -5.05 -2.83 9.70
C ASP A 44 -4.26 -3.65 8.68
N LYS A 45 -4.94 -4.28 7.71
CA LYS A 45 -4.26 -4.98 6.62
C LYS A 45 -3.53 -4.02 5.69
N LEU A 46 -4.17 -2.90 5.34
CA LEU A 46 -3.58 -1.89 4.47
C LEU A 46 -2.35 -1.27 5.11
N GLU A 47 -2.43 -0.96 6.41
CA GLU A 47 -1.30 -0.48 7.21
C GLU A 47 -0.14 -1.47 7.21
N ASP A 48 -0.41 -2.76 7.48
CA ASP A 48 0.61 -3.81 7.45
C ASP A 48 1.26 -3.94 6.06
N THR A 49 0.47 -3.91 4.98
CA THR A 49 0.98 -3.97 3.60
C THR A 49 1.84 -2.75 3.26
N ILE A 50 1.38 -1.53 3.56
CA ILE A 50 2.14 -0.30 3.32
C ILE A 50 3.45 -0.32 4.11
N ASN A 51 3.40 -0.73 5.38
CA ASN A 51 4.60 -0.87 6.22
C ASN A 51 5.58 -1.91 5.66
N SER A 52 5.08 -2.99 5.06
CA SER A 52 5.91 -3.99 4.39
C SER A 52 6.63 -3.41 3.18
N LEU A 53 5.91 -2.70 2.30
CA LEU A 53 6.45 -2.02 1.11
C LEU A 53 7.45 -0.91 1.46
N LEU A 54 7.26 -0.22 2.58
CA LEU A 54 8.23 0.76 3.10
C LEU A 54 9.48 0.06 3.63
N SER A 55 9.30 -1.06 4.33
CA SER A 55 10.39 -1.82 4.95
C SER A 55 11.27 -2.55 3.94
N ASP A 56 10.69 -3.07 2.86
CA ASP A 56 11.42 -3.75 1.78
C ASP A 56 12.06 -2.78 0.78
N GLY A 57 11.68 -1.50 0.84
CA GLY A 57 12.19 -0.44 -0.02
C GLY A 57 11.51 -0.38 -1.39
N THR A 58 10.32 -0.95 -1.55
CA THR A 58 9.48 -0.73 -2.75
C THR A 58 8.87 0.67 -2.73
N CYS A 59 8.55 1.16 -1.54
CA CYS A 59 8.05 2.51 -1.29
C CYS A 59 8.95 3.26 -0.31
N TYR A 60 8.81 4.58 -0.28
CA TYR A 60 9.44 5.46 0.69
C TYR A 60 8.48 6.58 1.11
N GLU A 61 8.76 7.16 2.27
CA GLU A 61 7.96 8.25 2.84
C GLU A 61 8.74 9.58 2.71
N PRO A 62 8.57 10.36 1.62
CA PRO A 62 9.24 11.66 1.46
C PRO A 62 8.89 12.68 2.56
N GLN A 63 7.67 12.60 3.09
CA GLN A 63 7.13 13.45 4.15
C GLN A 63 6.19 12.63 5.03
N PRO A 64 6.01 12.98 6.32
CA PRO A 64 5.10 12.27 7.20
C PRO A 64 3.69 12.13 6.58
N GLY A 65 3.22 10.89 6.43
CA GLY A 65 1.93 10.53 5.84
C GLY A 65 1.87 10.53 4.31
N LYS A 66 3.00 10.82 3.61
CA LYS A 66 3.09 10.77 2.16
C LYS A 66 3.86 9.54 1.72
N ILE A 67 3.23 8.63 0.98
CA ILE A 67 3.84 7.39 0.50
C ILE A 67 4.12 7.50 -0.99
N LYS A 68 5.32 7.11 -1.42
CA LYS A 68 5.74 7.17 -2.81
C LYS A 68 6.51 5.93 -3.22
N LYS A 69 6.27 5.44 -4.43
CA LYS A 69 7.02 4.31 -4.99
C LYS A 69 8.42 4.76 -5.43
N LEU A 70 9.44 3.93 -5.18
CA LEU A 70 10.84 4.21 -5.59
C LEU A 70 11.06 4.12 -7.10
#